data_AF-A0A536NE80-F1
#
_entry.id   AF-A0A536NE80-F1
#
_cell.length_a   1.000
_cell.length_b   1.000
_cell.length_c   1.000
_cell.angle_alpha   90.00
_cell.angle_beta   90.00
_cell.angle_gamma   90.00
#
_symmetry.space_group_name_H-M   'P 1'
#
loop_
_entity.id
_entity.type
_entity.pdbx_description
1 polymer ?
#
loop_
_entity_poly.entity_id
_entity_poly.type
_entity_poly.pdbx_seq_one_letter_code
_entity_poly.pdbx_strand_id
1 'polypeptide(L)'
;MIQAQQLRSRLVQDGLLAVCGCLVLLIVLEASQLATNADLWHHTGFDYKLYMDATHRWLAGGSFYPPQQLAGPYDLEAGAVLYPPQMLALFVPFSLLPAVAWYAIPIAITGWMLFSFRPAMWAVASILALVAFFPWSFMIYVYGTPTIWLVAVFAVALRYSWVSALILVKPTLLPFALVGVRDWRWWTVAISLLLVGVLMLPMTLDWVRSLTNGHGSNAGILYSLENVPVLLVPVAAWAGRTTARGVRRGGSPHMEGPLPEAGR
;
A
#
# COMPACT_ATOMS: atom_id res chain seq x y z
N MET A 1 43.88 -7.23 -4.75
CA MET A 1 42.74 -6.49 -4.15
C MET A 1 41.43 -6.60 -4.96
N ILE A 2 41.46 -6.42 -6.28
CA ILE A 2 40.26 -6.51 -7.17
C ILE A 2 39.56 -7.88 -7.09
N GLN A 3 40.32 -8.98 -7.08
CA GLN A 3 39.77 -10.36 -7.04
C GLN A 3 39.03 -10.68 -5.72
N ALA A 4 39.50 -10.15 -4.59
CA ALA A 4 38.85 -10.33 -3.28
C ALA A 4 37.53 -9.55 -3.18
N GLN A 5 37.46 -8.34 -3.77
CA GLN A 5 36.22 -7.57 -3.85
C GLN A 5 35.18 -8.24 -4.75
N GLN A 6 35.61 -8.80 -5.89
CA GLN A 6 34.74 -9.55 -6.80
C GLN A 6 34.22 -10.85 -6.17
N LEU A 7 35.05 -11.57 -5.41
CA LEU A 7 34.61 -12.76 -4.68
C LEU A 7 33.56 -12.41 -3.61
N ARG A 8 33.81 -11.34 -2.84
CA ARG A 8 32.86 -10.86 -1.82
C ARG A 8 31.53 -10.44 -2.43
N SER A 9 31.52 -9.74 -3.56
CA SER A 9 30.27 -9.33 -4.21
C SER A 9 29.45 -10.52 -4.71
N ARG A 10 30.11 -11.55 -5.25
CA ARG A 10 29.46 -12.79 -5.69
C ARG A 10 28.85 -13.54 -4.51
N LEU A 11 29.61 -13.75 -3.43
CA LEU A 11 29.11 -14.42 -2.22
C LEU A 11 27.89 -13.72 -1.61
N VAL A 12 27.87 -12.38 -1.59
CA VAL A 12 26.72 -11.61 -1.12
C VAL A 12 25.51 -11.79 -2.05
N GLN A 13 25.72 -11.78 -3.36
CA GLN A 13 24.64 -12.01 -4.33
C GLN A 13 24.07 -13.43 -4.23
N ASP A 14 24.93 -14.44 -4.15
CA ASP A 14 24.54 -15.84 -4.01
C ASP A 14 23.78 -16.07 -2.69
N GLY A 15 24.26 -15.46 -1.60
CA GLY A 15 23.57 -15.47 -0.30
C GLY A 15 22.18 -14.82 -0.37
N LEU A 16 22.04 -13.67 -1.02
CA LEU A 16 20.74 -13.01 -1.19
C LEU A 16 19.78 -13.83 -2.07
N LEU A 17 20.28 -14.49 -3.11
CA LEU A 17 19.49 -15.39 -3.95
C LEU A 17 18.99 -16.60 -3.16
N ALA A 18 19.86 -17.22 -2.36
CA ALA A 18 19.47 -18.31 -1.48
C ALA A 18 18.40 -17.88 -0.48
N VAL A 19 18.56 -16.72 0.15
CA VAL A 19 17.55 -16.14 1.05
C VAL A 19 16.22 -15.90 0.33
N CYS A 20 16.25 -15.30 -0.88
CA CYS A 20 15.04 -15.11 -1.67
C CYS A 20 14.36 -16.44 -1.99
N GLY A 21 15.13 -17.47 -2.37
CA GLY A 21 14.61 -18.82 -2.63
C GLY A 21 13.90 -19.42 -1.42
N CYS A 22 14.51 -19.34 -0.23
CA CYS A 22 13.91 -19.80 1.01
C CYS A 22 12.62 -19.04 1.37
N LEU A 23 12.62 -17.71 1.19
CA LEU A 23 11.43 -16.89 1.48
C LEU A 23 10.29 -17.16 0.50
N VAL A 24 10.59 -17.34 -0.79
CA VAL A 24 9.60 -17.75 -1.79
C VAL A 24 9.02 -19.12 -1.44
N LEU A 25 9.84 -20.07 -1.04
CA LEU A 25 9.36 -21.38 -0.61
C LEU A 25 8.42 -21.25 0.60
N LEU A 26 8.77 -20.42 1.59
CA LEU A 26 7.92 -20.18 2.76
C LEU A 26 6.57 -19.56 2.36
N ILE A 27 6.59 -18.55 1.49
CA ILE A 27 5.38 -17.93 0.92
C ILE A 27 4.50 -18.97 0.21
N VAL A 28 5.09 -19.85 -0.60
CA VAL A 28 4.35 -20.90 -1.31
C VAL A 28 3.73 -21.90 -0.32
N LEU A 29 4.47 -22.28 0.72
CA LEU A 29 3.95 -23.18 1.76
C LEU A 29 2.79 -22.52 2.52
N GLU A 30 2.92 -21.27 2.95
CA GLU A 30 1.83 -20.54 3.60
C GLU A 30 0.61 -20.38 2.69
N ALA A 31 0.82 -19.98 1.44
CA ALA A 31 -0.25 -19.86 0.45
C ALA A 31 -0.94 -21.21 0.21
N SER A 32 -0.20 -22.33 0.22
CA SER A 32 -0.78 -23.67 0.08
C SER A 32 -1.64 -24.06 1.29
N GLN A 33 -1.20 -23.72 2.50
CA GLN A 33 -1.99 -23.94 3.73
C GLN A 33 -3.27 -23.10 3.70
N LEU A 34 -3.17 -21.82 3.37
CA LEU A 34 -4.31 -20.92 3.21
C LEU A 34 -5.27 -21.41 2.13
N ALA A 35 -4.76 -21.94 1.01
CA ALA A 35 -5.58 -22.49 -0.07
C ALA A 35 -6.44 -23.69 0.38
N THR A 36 -6.01 -24.43 1.40
CA THR A 36 -6.78 -25.55 1.99
C THR A 36 -7.75 -25.12 3.10
N ASN A 37 -7.73 -23.86 3.52
CA ASN A 37 -8.58 -23.35 4.60
C ASN A 37 -9.98 -22.99 4.07
N ALA A 38 -10.96 -23.89 4.26
CA ALA A 38 -12.32 -23.70 3.78
C ALA A 38 -13.02 -22.48 4.40
N ASP A 39 -12.79 -22.21 5.68
CA ASP A 39 -13.38 -21.06 6.39
C ASP A 39 -12.89 -19.74 5.80
N LEU A 40 -11.59 -19.65 5.47
CA LEU A 40 -11.02 -18.48 4.80
C LEU A 40 -11.73 -18.19 3.47
N TRP A 41 -11.92 -19.22 2.64
CA TRP A 41 -12.56 -19.05 1.34
C TRP A 41 -14.03 -18.66 1.47
N HIS A 42 -14.72 -19.10 2.52
CA HIS A 42 -16.08 -18.66 2.83
C HIS A 42 -16.16 -17.13 3.06
N HIS A 43 -15.10 -16.54 3.61
CA HIS A 43 -14.98 -15.10 3.88
C HIS A 43 -14.34 -14.31 2.73
N THR A 44 -14.19 -14.91 1.54
CA THR A 44 -13.63 -14.20 0.38
C THR A 44 -14.50 -13.00 0.00
N GLY A 45 -13.85 -11.85 -0.11
CA GLY A 45 -14.50 -10.58 -0.41
C GLY A 45 -15.45 -10.10 0.67
N PHE A 46 -15.30 -10.56 1.91
CA PHE A 46 -16.14 -10.14 3.04
C PHE A 46 -16.16 -8.62 3.19
N ASP A 47 -15.00 -7.98 3.30
CA ASP A 47 -14.89 -6.52 3.40
C ASP A 47 -15.36 -5.84 2.12
N TYR A 48 -15.00 -6.37 0.95
CA TYR A 48 -15.47 -5.83 -0.33
C TYR A 48 -17.00 -5.74 -0.36
N LYS A 49 -17.69 -6.86 -0.08
CA LYS A 49 -19.17 -6.93 -0.05
C LYS A 49 -19.74 -5.98 0.99
N LEU A 50 -19.17 -5.95 2.21
CA LEU A 50 -19.58 -5.04 3.27
C LEU A 50 -19.62 -3.57 2.81
N TYR A 51 -18.56 -3.11 2.13
CA TYR A 51 -18.50 -1.73 1.63
C TYR A 51 -19.37 -1.49 0.40
N MET A 52 -19.51 -2.46 -0.49
CA MET A 52 -20.43 -2.35 -1.64
C MET A 52 -21.89 -2.29 -1.17
N ASP A 53 -22.29 -3.16 -0.24
CA ASP A 53 -23.64 -3.19 0.33
C ASP A 53 -23.96 -1.90 1.08
N ALA A 54 -23.01 -1.37 1.86
CA ALA A 54 -23.15 -0.07 2.51
C ALA A 54 -23.32 1.08 1.49
N THR A 55 -22.56 1.03 0.39
CA THR A 55 -22.63 2.01 -0.68
C THR A 55 -23.94 1.94 -1.44
N HIS A 56 -24.42 0.75 -1.80
CA HIS A 56 -25.72 0.56 -2.44
C HIS A 56 -26.87 1.01 -1.54
N ARG A 57 -26.80 0.71 -0.24
CA ARG A 57 -27.79 1.19 0.74
C ARG A 57 -27.84 2.71 0.78
N TRP A 58 -26.69 3.36 0.77
CA TRP A 58 -26.59 4.82 0.74
C TRP A 58 -27.13 5.41 -0.57
N LEU A 59 -26.77 4.83 -1.72
CA LEU A 59 -27.30 5.25 -3.03
C LEU A 59 -28.82 5.07 -3.14
N ALA A 60 -29.40 4.09 -2.44
CA ALA A 60 -30.84 3.89 -2.35
C ALA A 60 -31.56 4.85 -1.37
N GLY A 61 -30.86 5.84 -0.81
CA GLY A 61 -31.40 6.81 0.14
C GLY A 61 -31.36 6.36 1.61
N GLY A 62 -30.73 5.22 1.90
CA GLY A 62 -30.52 4.73 3.26
C GLY A 62 -29.24 5.27 3.91
N SER A 63 -28.96 4.79 5.13
CA SER A 63 -27.73 5.16 5.85
C SER A 63 -26.52 4.35 5.38
N PHE A 64 -25.38 5.03 5.18
CA PHE A 64 -24.10 4.36 4.91
C PHE A 64 -23.63 3.53 6.11
N TYR A 65 -23.75 4.10 7.32
CA TYR A 65 -23.47 3.39 8.58
C TYR A 65 -24.74 2.66 9.05
N PRO A 66 -24.69 1.32 9.25
CA PRO A 66 -25.79 0.54 9.80
C PRO A 66 -26.36 1.13 11.11
N PRO A 67 -27.69 1.07 11.34
CA PRO A 67 -28.31 1.57 12.56
C PRO A 67 -27.71 1.01 13.84
N GLN A 68 -27.29 -0.26 13.83
CA GLN A 68 -26.62 -0.93 14.96
C GLN A 68 -25.31 -0.23 15.33
N GLN A 69 -24.52 0.23 14.35
CA GLN A 69 -23.28 0.97 14.60
C GLN A 69 -23.54 2.37 15.17
N LEU A 70 -24.67 3.00 14.81
CA LEU A 70 -25.03 4.34 15.27
C LEU A 70 -25.72 4.35 16.65
N ALA A 71 -26.46 3.28 16.97
CA ALA A 71 -27.09 3.12 18.28
C ALA A 71 -26.06 2.71 19.36
N GLY A 72 -25.17 1.75 19.03
CA GLY A 72 -24.13 1.26 19.92
C GLY A 72 -24.66 0.59 21.22
N PRO A 73 -23.76 0.01 22.03
CA PRO A 73 -22.42 -0.45 21.62
C PRO A 73 -22.51 -1.64 20.65
N TYR A 74 -21.46 -1.88 19.87
CA TYR A 74 -21.38 -3.06 18.99
C TYR A 74 -19.95 -3.63 18.94
N ASP A 75 -19.85 -4.91 18.56
CA ASP A 75 -18.58 -5.62 18.41
C ASP A 75 -18.05 -5.49 16.98
N LEU A 76 -16.76 -5.16 16.85
CA LEU A 76 -16.07 -5.06 15.57
C LEU A 76 -15.73 -6.42 14.95
N GLU A 77 -15.74 -7.51 15.71
CA GLU A 77 -15.42 -8.85 15.22
C GLU A 77 -16.42 -9.35 14.15
N ALA A 78 -17.64 -8.79 14.10
CA ALA A 78 -18.66 -9.12 13.11
C ALA A 78 -18.53 -8.40 11.76
N GLY A 79 -17.51 -7.55 11.58
CA GLY A 79 -17.36 -6.69 10.40
C GLY A 79 -18.16 -5.39 10.51
N ALA A 80 -17.52 -4.27 10.18
CA ALA A 80 -18.06 -2.94 10.42
C ALA A 80 -17.65 -1.92 9.35
N VAL A 81 -18.54 -0.97 9.06
CA VAL A 81 -18.22 0.14 8.14
C VAL A 81 -17.44 1.20 8.93
N LEU A 82 -16.13 1.27 8.70
CA LEU A 82 -15.22 2.09 9.53
C LEU A 82 -14.54 3.24 8.78
N TYR A 83 -14.73 3.33 7.47
CA TYR A 83 -14.16 4.43 6.69
C TYR A 83 -15.04 5.67 6.72
N PRO A 84 -14.44 6.87 6.64
CA PRO A 84 -15.15 8.14 6.61
C PRO A 84 -15.81 8.37 5.24
N PRO A 85 -16.74 9.33 5.12
CA PRO A 85 -17.55 9.54 3.91
C PRO A 85 -16.74 9.79 2.63
N GLN A 86 -15.54 10.32 2.73
CA GLN A 86 -14.64 10.58 1.60
C GLN A 86 -14.36 9.30 0.79
N MET A 87 -14.39 8.12 1.43
CA MET A 87 -14.19 6.85 0.76
C MET A 87 -15.32 6.47 -0.20
N LEU A 88 -16.49 7.12 -0.14
CA LEU A 88 -17.51 6.99 -1.18
C LEU A 88 -16.99 7.37 -2.57
N ALA A 89 -16.01 8.29 -2.67
CA ALA A 89 -15.37 8.61 -3.95
C ALA A 89 -14.66 7.40 -4.58
N LEU A 90 -14.24 6.43 -3.76
CA LEU A 90 -13.73 5.14 -4.21
C LEU A 90 -14.86 4.12 -4.32
N PHE A 91 -15.74 4.00 -3.33
CA PHE A 91 -16.73 2.92 -3.32
C PHE A 91 -17.82 3.07 -4.38
N VAL A 92 -18.30 4.29 -4.67
CA VAL A 92 -19.39 4.50 -5.63
C VAL A 92 -19.01 4.01 -7.04
N PRO A 93 -17.86 4.39 -7.63
CA PRO A 93 -17.46 3.83 -8.92
C PRO A 93 -17.35 2.30 -8.89
N PHE A 94 -16.79 1.73 -7.83
CA PHE A 94 -16.54 0.30 -7.74
C PHE A 94 -17.79 -0.53 -7.41
N SER A 95 -18.86 0.09 -6.90
CA SER A 95 -20.17 -0.53 -6.77
C SER A 95 -20.85 -0.79 -8.13
N LEU A 96 -20.38 -0.11 -9.19
CA LEU A 96 -20.88 -0.24 -10.56
C LEU A 96 -19.97 -1.11 -11.44
N LEU A 97 -18.72 -1.35 -11.02
CA LEU A 97 -17.74 -2.11 -11.77
C LEU A 97 -17.73 -3.59 -11.36
N PRO A 98 -17.23 -4.50 -12.21
CA PRO A 98 -17.03 -5.89 -11.82
C PRO A 98 -16.09 -6.00 -10.62
N ALA A 99 -16.38 -6.91 -9.69
CA ALA A 99 -15.58 -7.11 -8.48
C ALA A 99 -14.08 -7.33 -8.78
N VAL A 100 -13.74 -8.00 -9.89
CA VAL A 100 -12.35 -8.16 -10.35
C VAL A 100 -11.59 -6.83 -10.43
N ALA A 101 -12.25 -5.74 -10.83
CA ALA A 101 -11.61 -4.43 -10.91
C ALA A 101 -11.14 -3.92 -9.54
N TRP A 102 -11.88 -4.22 -8.47
CA TRP A 102 -11.53 -3.85 -7.10
C TRP A 102 -10.17 -4.40 -6.67
N TYR A 103 -9.84 -5.61 -7.14
CA TYR A 103 -8.59 -6.28 -6.83
C TYR A 103 -7.51 -5.97 -7.86
N ALA A 104 -7.81 -6.15 -9.14
CA ALA A 104 -6.84 -6.11 -10.21
C ALA A 104 -6.17 -4.73 -10.34
N ILE A 105 -6.92 -3.64 -10.16
CA ILE A 105 -6.40 -2.28 -10.32
C ILE A 105 -5.34 -1.94 -9.26
N PRO A 106 -5.62 -2.01 -7.94
CA PRO A 106 -4.62 -1.68 -6.93
C PRO A 106 -3.45 -2.67 -6.92
N ILE A 107 -3.68 -3.95 -7.24
CA ILE A 107 -2.60 -4.94 -7.39
C ILE A 107 -1.70 -4.57 -8.57
N ALA A 108 -2.27 -4.21 -9.72
CA ALA A 108 -1.50 -3.81 -10.90
C ALA A 108 -0.72 -2.51 -10.66
N ILE A 109 -1.33 -1.51 -10.01
CA ILE A 109 -0.66 -0.27 -9.63
C ILE A 109 0.52 -0.56 -8.70
N THR A 110 0.30 -1.36 -7.66
CA THR A 110 1.35 -1.73 -6.70
C THR A 110 2.48 -2.47 -7.42
N GLY A 111 2.17 -3.54 -8.16
CA GLY A 111 3.15 -4.33 -8.91
C GLY A 111 3.94 -3.50 -9.91
N TRP A 112 3.28 -2.61 -10.66
CA TRP A 112 3.94 -1.68 -11.58
C TRP A 112 4.89 -0.73 -10.85
N MET A 113 4.47 -0.14 -9.73
CA MET A 113 5.32 0.76 -8.95
C MET A 113 6.55 0.03 -8.42
N LEU A 114 6.38 -1.15 -7.81
CA LEU A 114 7.50 -1.99 -7.32
C LEU A 114 8.48 -2.32 -8.47
N PHE A 115 7.96 -2.80 -9.60
CA PHE A 115 8.78 -3.12 -10.77
C PHE A 115 9.53 -1.89 -11.30
N SER A 116 8.85 -0.76 -11.41
CA SER A 116 9.43 0.48 -11.95
C SER A 116 10.50 1.10 -11.04
N PHE A 117 10.54 0.76 -9.74
CA PHE A 117 11.64 1.15 -8.86
C PHE A 117 12.93 0.37 -9.11
N ARG A 118 12.87 -0.78 -9.80
CA ARG A 118 14.02 -1.66 -10.05
C ARG A 118 14.80 -1.95 -8.76
N PRO A 119 14.16 -2.58 -7.76
CA PRO A 119 14.78 -2.78 -6.46
C PRO A 119 16.01 -3.68 -6.56
N ALA A 120 17.05 -3.34 -5.81
CA ALA A 120 18.20 -4.21 -5.60
C ALA A 120 17.79 -5.50 -4.87
N MET A 121 18.61 -6.55 -5.00
CA MET A 121 18.29 -7.87 -4.43
C MET A 121 18.04 -7.86 -2.91
N TRP A 122 18.70 -6.99 -2.15
CA TRP A 122 18.43 -6.88 -0.71
C TRP A 122 17.00 -6.37 -0.44
N ALA A 123 16.50 -5.44 -1.26
CA ALA A 123 15.15 -4.92 -1.14
C ALA A 123 14.11 -5.94 -1.59
N VAL A 124 14.42 -6.75 -2.62
CA VAL A 124 13.60 -7.92 -2.99
C VAL A 124 13.51 -8.90 -1.81
N ALA A 125 14.64 -9.23 -1.17
CA ALA A 125 14.64 -10.08 0.01
C ALA A 125 13.83 -9.47 1.18
N SER A 126 13.92 -8.17 1.41
CA SER A 126 13.09 -7.48 2.42
C SER A 126 11.60 -7.52 2.10
N ILE A 127 11.21 -7.32 0.84
CA ILE A 127 9.80 -7.45 0.41
C ILE A 127 9.31 -8.86 0.66
N LEU A 128 10.07 -9.87 0.23
CA LEU A 128 9.70 -11.27 0.45
C LEU A 128 9.59 -11.58 1.94
N ALA A 129 10.49 -11.08 2.78
CA ALA A 129 10.41 -11.26 4.23
C ALA A 129 9.16 -10.60 4.83
N LEU A 130 8.80 -9.39 4.40
CA LEU A 130 7.57 -8.71 4.85
C LEU A 130 6.31 -9.48 4.46
N VAL A 131 6.30 -10.15 3.30
CA VAL A 131 5.16 -10.98 2.88
C VAL A 131 5.16 -12.31 3.64
N ALA A 132 6.32 -12.93 3.79
CA ALA A 132 6.49 -14.26 4.36
C ALA A 132 6.28 -14.33 5.88
N PHE A 133 6.65 -13.29 6.63
CA PHE A 133 6.53 -13.30 8.10
C PHE A 133 5.25 -12.63 8.63
N PHE A 134 4.44 -12.05 7.75
CA PHE A 134 3.21 -11.36 8.14
C PHE A 134 2.04 -11.92 7.32
N PRO A 135 1.54 -13.12 7.67
CA PRO A 135 0.51 -13.83 6.90
C PRO A 135 -0.81 -13.06 6.81
N TRP A 136 -1.06 -12.13 7.74
CA TRP A 136 -2.17 -11.18 7.64
C TRP A 136 -2.19 -10.39 6.33
N SER A 137 -1.02 -10.20 5.71
CA SER A 137 -0.90 -9.61 4.37
C SER A 137 -1.75 -10.34 3.35
N PHE A 138 -1.89 -11.68 3.42
CA PHE A 138 -2.77 -12.44 2.51
C PHE A 138 -4.25 -12.17 2.78
N MET A 139 -4.64 -12.10 4.06
CA MET A 139 -6.02 -11.86 4.50
C MET A 139 -6.56 -10.53 3.96
N ILE A 140 -5.70 -9.49 3.96
CA ILE A 140 -6.00 -8.17 3.37
C ILE A 140 -6.48 -8.27 1.92
N TYR A 141 -5.88 -9.18 1.13
CA TYR A 141 -6.28 -9.42 -0.26
C TYR A 141 -7.46 -10.39 -0.35
N VAL A 142 -7.55 -11.44 0.46
CA VAL A 142 -8.69 -12.39 0.41
C VAL A 142 -10.00 -11.70 0.77
N TYR A 143 -10.02 -10.90 1.83
CA TYR A 143 -11.21 -10.16 2.26
C TYR A 143 -11.56 -9.00 1.33
N GLY A 144 -10.64 -8.57 0.46
CA GLY A 144 -10.85 -7.41 -0.42
C GLY A 144 -10.93 -6.11 0.36
N THR A 145 -10.13 -5.99 1.42
CA THR A 145 -10.16 -4.82 2.29
C THR A 145 -9.78 -3.55 1.51
N PRO A 146 -10.30 -2.36 1.85
CA PRO A 146 -9.85 -1.12 1.20
C PRO A 146 -8.37 -0.79 1.44
N THR A 147 -7.68 -1.50 2.35
CA THR A 147 -6.23 -1.37 2.57
C THR A 147 -5.43 -1.66 1.30
N ILE A 148 -5.89 -2.55 0.40
CA ILE A 148 -5.19 -2.82 -0.88
C ILE A 148 -5.05 -1.55 -1.74
N TRP A 149 -6.05 -0.68 -1.70
CA TRP A 149 -6.04 0.61 -2.37
C TRP A 149 -5.09 1.59 -1.70
N LEU A 150 -5.03 1.59 -0.36
CA LEU A 150 -4.10 2.44 0.39
C LEU A 150 -2.64 2.04 0.14
N VAL A 151 -2.35 0.74 -0.03
CA VAL A 151 -1.02 0.26 -0.45
C VAL A 151 -0.68 0.77 -1.85
N ALA A 152 -1.61 0.69 -2.80
CA ALA A 152 -1.42 1.20 -4.16
C ALA A 152 -1.18 2.72 -4.18
N VAL A 153 -2.02 3.48 -3.47
CA VAL A 153 -1.88 4.93 -3.30
C VAL A 153 -0.52 5.26 -2.70
N PHE A 154 -0.11 4.55 -1.66
CA PHE A 154 1.18 4.80 -1.01
C PHE A 154 2.37 4.46 -1.91
N ALA A 155 2.29 3.37 -2.67
CA ALA A 155 3.32 3.02 -3.65
C ALA A 155 3.51 4.14 -4.69
N VAL A 156 2.41 4.74 -5.17
CA VAL A 156 2.44 5.91 -6.05
C VAL A 156 3.01 7.13 -5.33
N ALA A 157 2.65 7.34 -4.07
CA ALA A 157 3.10 8.48 -3.26
C ALA A 157 4.61 8.54 -3.05
N LEU A 158 5.29 7.39 -3.04
CA LEU A 158 6.75 7.32 -2.98
C LEU A 158 7.44 7.92 -4.23
N ARG A 159 6.71 8.07 -5.34
CA ARG A 159 7.15 8.82 -6.52
C ARG A 159 6.54 10.21 -6.60
N TYR A 160 5.28 10.35 -6.22
CA TYR A 160 4.51 11.59 -6.27
C TYR A 160 4.02 11.96 -4.88
N SER A 161 4.88 12.62 -4.10
CA SER A 161 4.70 12.91 -2.66
C SER A 161 3.29 13.34 -2.27
N TRP A 162 2.70 14.28 -2.99
CA TRP A 162 1.37 14.82 -2.69
C TRP A 162 0.24 13.78 -2.63
N VAL A 163 0.38 12.66 -3.35
CA VAL A 163 -0.61 11.57 -3.36
C VAL A 163 -0.77 10.94 -1.98
N SER A 164 0.23 11.03 -1.10
CA SER A 164 0.14 10.49 0.26
C SER A 164 -0.98 11.13 1.09
N ALA A 165 -1.44 12.35 0.74
CA ALA A 165 -2.58 12.99 1.39
C ALA A 165 -3.86 12.15 1.32
N LEU A 166 -4.04 11.34 0.26
CA LEU A 166 -5.21 10.45 0.13
C LEU A 166 -5.27 9.38 1.22
N ILE A 167 -4.16 9.08 1.91
CA ILE A 167 -4.12 8.11 3.01
C ILE A 167 -4.84 8.65 4.26
N LEU A 168 -5.08 9.97 4.36
CA LEU A 168 -5.82 10.58 5.47
C LEU A 168 -7.24 10.05 5.65
N VAL A 169 -7.82 9.42 4.62
CA VAL A 169 -9.09 8.68 4.72
C VAL A 169 -9.04 7.51 5.70
N LYS A 170 -7.84 7.11 6.13
CA LYS A 170 -7.61 6.17 7.23
C LYS A 170 -6.69 6.83 8.26
N PRO A 171 -7.24 7.53 9.28
CA PRO A 171 -6.44 8.30 10.23
C PRO A 171 -5.37 7.51 10.97
N THR A 172 -5.60 6.21 11.21
CA THR A 172 -4.61 5.31 11.82
C THR A 172 -3.35 5.11 10.97
N LEU A 173 -3.38 5.50 9.69
CA LEU A 173 -2.22 5.49 8.77
C LEU A 173 -1.61 6.89 8.56
N LEU A 174 -1.91 7.85 9.44
CA LEU A 174 -1.37 9.22 9.37
C LEU A 174 0.16 9.28 9.15
N PRO A 175 1.01 8.44 9.80
CA PRO A 175 2.46 8.49 9.55
C PRO A 175 2.84 8.31 8.07
N PHE A 176 2.12 7.46 7.34
CA PHE A 176 2.35 7.25 5.91
C PHE A 176 1.84 8.43 5.06
N ALA A 177 0.74 9.07 5.51
CA ALA A 177 0.23 10.26 4.84
C ALA A 177 1.23 11.44 4.90
N LEU A 178 2.03 11.54 5.96
CA LEU A 178 2.98 12.64 6.18
C LEU A 178 4.21 12.63 5.26
N VAL A 179 4.46 11.56 4.49
CA VAL A 179 5.59 11.49 3.55
C VAL A 179 5.62 12.68 2.59
N GLY A 180 4.45 13.14 2.15
CA GLY A 180 4.30 14.27 1.23
C GLY A 180 4.04 15.63 1.87
N VAL A 181 4.06 15.78 3.19
CA VAL A 181 3.57 17.00 3.88
C VAL A 181 4.29 18.30 3.47
N ARG A 182 5.53 18.18 2.96
CA ARG A 182 6.32 19.32 2.45
C ARG A 182 5.97 19.74 1.02
N ASP A 183 5.16 18.95 0.31
CA ASP A 183 4.67 19.26 -1.04
C ASP A 183 3.40 20.11 -0.92
N TRP A 184 3.35 21.28 -1.56
CA TRP A 184 2.18 22.17 -1.47
C TRP A 184 0.90 21.51 -2.03
N ARG A 185 1.04 20.62 -3.03
CA ARG A 185 -0.10 19.90 -3.62
C ARG A 185 -0.73 18.93 -2.62
N TRP A 186 0.06 18.45 -1.65
CA TRP A 186 -0.42 17.62 -0.55
C TRP A 186 -1.49 18.37 0.24
N TRP A 187 -1.26 19.65 0.52
CA TRP A 187 -2.21 20.50 1.25
C TRP A 187 -3.48 20.74 0.45
N THR A 188 -3.39 20.89 -0.88
CA THR A 188 -4.59 20.98 -1.73
C THR A 188 -5.46 19.74 -1.61
N VAL A 189 -4.87 18.54 -1.61
CA VAL A 189 -5.63 17.29 -1.44
C VAL A 189 -6.17 17.16 -0.02
N ALA A 190 -5.37 17.45 1.00
CA ALA A 190 -5.79 17.38 2.40
C ALA A 190 -6.96 18.35 2.70
N ILE A 191 -6.88 19.58 2.20
CA ILE A 191 -7.96 20.57 2.30
C ILE A 191 -9.20 20.09 1.54
N SER A 192 -9.04 19.48 0.36
CA SER A 192 -10.17 18.92 -0.39
C SER A 192 -10.88 17.80 0.38
N LEU A 193 -10.13 16.89 1.02
CA LEU A 193 -10.70 15.83 1.87
C LEU A 193 -11.42 16.41 3.09
N LEU A 194 -10.87 17.48 3.68
CA LEU A 194 -11.50 18.21 4.77
C LEU A 194 -12.80 18.87 4.31
N LEU A 195 -12.80 19.55 3.17
CA LEU A 195 -13.98 20.19 2.59
C LEU A 195 -15.09 19.18 2.29
N VAL A 196 -14.75 18.01 1.72
CA VAL A 196 -15.72 16.92 1.53
C VAL A 196 -16.27 16.44 2.87
N GLY A 197 -15.42 16.30 3.90
CA GLY A 197 -15.86 15.95 5.25
C GLY A 197 -16.82 16.98 5.85
N VAL A 198 -16.61 18.27 5.59
CA VAL A 198 -17.50 19.36 6.01
C VAL A 198 -18.80 19.38 5.19
N LEU A 199 -18.74 19.18 3.87
CA LEU A 199 -19.93 19.09 3.02
C LEU A 199 -20.81 17.90 3.42
N MET A 200 -20.19 16.80 3.85
CA MET A 200 -20.88 15.62 4.35
C MET A 200 -20.93 15.59 5.88
N LEU A 201 -20.99 16.76 6.54
CA LEU A 201 -20.89 16.86 8.01
C LEU A 201 -21.82 15.90 8.77
N PRO A 202 -23.11 15.73 8.44
CA PRO A 202 -23.96 14.77 9.14
C PRO A 202 -23.40 13.35 9.11
N MET A 203 -22.96 12.89 7.94
CA MET A 203 -22.37 11.57 7.75
C MET A 203 -20.98 11.46 8.37
N THR A 204 -20.19 12.54 8.40
CA THR A 204 -18.93 12.60 9.13
C THR A 204 -19.15 12.46 10.64
N LEU A 205 -20.23 13.02 11.19
CA LEU A 205 -20.60 12.83 12.60
C LEU A 205 -21.06 11.39 12.87
N ASP A 206 -21.81 10.78 11.96
CA ASP A 206 -22.20 9.37 12.05
C ASP A 206 -21.00 8.42 11.97
N TRP A 207 -19.99 8.76 11.18
CA TRP A 207 -18.70 8.05 11.18
C TRP A 207 -18.00 8.13 12.54
N VAL A 208 -17.92 9.32 13.14
CA VAL A 208 -17.33 9.46 14.48
C VAL A 208 -18.11 8.63 15.50
N ARG A 209 -19.45 8.66 15.44
CA ARG A 209 -20.32 7.83 16.29
C ARG A 209 -20.07 6.34 16.09
N SER A 210 -19.95 5.88 14.84
CA SER A 210 -19.69 4.47 14.57
C SER A 210 -18.35 4.04 15.14
N LEU A 211 -17.31 4.88 15.09
CA LEU A 211 -16.04 4.58 15.73
C LEU A 211 -16.12 4.57 17.26
N THR A 212 -16.84 5.52 17.88
CA THR A 212 -16.93 5.61 19.35
C THR A 212 -17.81 4.53 19.98
N ASN A 213 -18.78 4.01 19.23
CA ASN A 213 -19.68 2.94 19.66
C ASN A 213 -19.08 1.53 19.49
N GLY A 214 -17.97 1.41 18.75
CA GLY A 214 -17.31 0.14 18.49
C GLY A 214 -16.40 -0.28 19.64
N HIS A 215 -16.49 -1.54 20.05
CA HIS A 215 -15.65 -2.16 21.07
C HIS A 215 -15.09 -3.51 20.58
N GLY A 216 -14.16 -4.10 21.32
CA GLY A 216 -13.54 -5.39 21.01
C GLY A 216 -12.03 -5.30 20.79
N SER A 217 -11.42 -6.44 20.49
CA SER A 217 -9.97 -6.60 20.25
C SER A 217 -9.47 -5.76 19.05
N ASN A 218 -10.34 -5.56 18.06
CA ASN A 218 -10.09 -4.76 16.87
C ASN A 218 -10.48 -3.27 17.02
N ALA A 219 -10.87 -2.84 18.23
CA ALA A 219 -11.20 -1.45 18.52
C ALA A 219 -9.95 -0.66 18.94
N GLY A 220 -9.85 0.60 18.51
CA GLY A 220 -8.83 1.54 18.99
C GLY A 220 -7.98 2.16 17.88
N ILE A 221 -6.83 2.74 18.25
CA ILE A 221 -5.93 3.42 17.30
C ILE A 221 -4.91 2.44 16.69
N LEU A 222 -4.63 1.35 17.40
CA LEU A 222 -3.57 0.40 17.06
C LEU A 222 -4.02 -0.79 16.21
N TYR A 223 -5.32 -0.98 15.96
CA TYR A 223 -5.81 -2.12 15.14
C TYR A 223 -5.22 -2.12 13.72
N SER A 224 -4.77 -0.96 13.23
CA SER A 224 -4.16 -0.85 11.91
C SER A 224 -2.67 -1.19 11.88
N LEU A 225 -2.04 -1.52 13.01
CA LEU A 225 -0.64 -1.96 13.06
C LEU A 225 -0.41 -3.23 12.22
N GLU A 226 -1.41 -4.10 12.13
CA GLU A 226 -1.38 -5.29 11.28
C GLU A 226 -1.27 -4.97 9.78
N ASN A 227 -1.63 -3.75 9.37
CA ASN A 227 -1.49 -3.28 7.99
C ASN A 227 -0.12 -2.65 7.70
N VAL A 228 0.70 -2.39 8.73
CA VAL A 228 2.02 -1.74 8.56
C VAL A 228 2.96 -2.58 7.68
N PRO A 229 3.08 -3.92 7.85
CA PRO A 229 3.96 -4.73 7.02
C PRO A 229 3.67 -4.61 5.52
N VAL A 230 2.39 -4.65 5.12
CA VAL A 230 2.02 -4.53 3.69
C VAL A 230 2.30 -3.12 3.14
N LEU A 231 2.20 -2.07 3.97
CA LEU A 231 2.56 -0.70 3.59
C LEU A 231 4.08 -0.49 3.51
N LEU A 232 4.88 -1.32 4.18
CA LEU A 232 6.35 -1.28 4.09
C LEU A 232 6.89 -1.94 2.81
N VAL A 233 6.11 -2.80 2.14
CA VAL A 233 6.49 -3.41 0.86
C VAL A 233 6.94 -2.36 -0.19
N PRO A 234 6.12 -1.34 -0.52
CA PRO A 234 6.56 -0.30 -1.44
C PRO A 234 7.72 0.54 -0.92
N VAL A 235 7.87 0.71 0.40
CA VAL A 235 9.01 1.42 1.02
C VAL A 235 10.30 0.67 0.77
N ALA A 236 10.32 -0.64 1.00
CA ALA A 236 11.49 -1.48 0.75
C ALA A 236 11.92 -1.40 -0.73
N ALA A 237 10.97 -1.53 -1.65
CA ALA A 237 11.25 -1.40 -3.08
C ALA A 237 11.83 -0.03 -3.46
N TRP A 238 11.23 1.03 -2.93
CA TRP A 238 11.68 2.40 -3.18
C TRP A 238 13.05 2.69 -2.55
N ALA A 239 13.32 2.20 -1.33
CA ALA A 239 14.60 2.37 -0.65
C ALA A 239 15.74 1.65 -1.38
N GLY A 240 15.46 0.48 -1.95
CA GLY A 240 16.41 -0.28 -2.76
C GLY A 240 16.48 0.09 -4.23
N ARG A 241 15.83 1.18 -4.66
CA ARG A 241 15.74 1.55 -6.08
C ARG A 241 17.11 1.74 -6.71
N THR A 242 17.35 1.09 -7.84
CA THR A 242 18.61 1.25 -8.59
C THR A 242 18.45 2.37 -9.62
N THR A 243 19.23 3.45 -9.49
CA THR A 243 19.19 4.56 -10.46
C THR A 243 20.10 4.23 -11.63
N ALA A 244 19.57 4.17 -12.85
CA ALA A 244 20.32 3.93 -14.09
C ALA A 244 21.34 5.03 -14.48
N ARG A 245 21.73 5.92 -13.55
CA ARG A 245 22.62 7.08 -13.81
C ARG A 245 24.13 6.74 -13.88
N GLY A 246 24.51 5.45 -13.86
CA GLY A 246 25.92 5.03 -13.73
C GLY A 246 26.72 4.81 -15.02
N VAL A 247 26.13 4.87 -16.23
CA VAL A 247 26.84 4.43 -17.46
C VAL A 247 27.41 5.60 -18.30
N ARG A 248 27.17 6.87 -17.95
CA ARG A 248 27.62 8.04 -18.74
C ARG A 248 28.76 8.87 -18.13
N ARG A 249 29.60 8.30 -17.25
CA ARG A 249 30.89 8.90 -16.84
C ARG A 249 32.06 7.96 -17.13
N GLY A 250 32.11 7.46 -18.36
CA GLY A 250 33.30 6.94 -19.00
C GLY A 250 33.64 7.83 -20.19
N GLY A 251 33.78 9.13 -19.95
CA GLY A 251 34.29 10.05 -20.95
C GLY A 251 35.75 9.68 -21.21
N SER A 252 36.03 9.28 -22.43
CA SER A 252 37.34 9.00 -23.00
C SER A 252 38.36 10.06 -22.56
N PRO A 253 39.60 9.71 -22.20
CA PRO A 253 40.64 10.71 -22.05
C PRO A 253 40.87 11.37 -23.42
N HIS A 254 40.53 12.65 -23.52
CA HIS A 254 41.01 13.49 -24.62
C HIS A 254 42.54 13.46 -24.58
N MET A 255 43.14 12.75 -25.52
CA MET A 255 44.56 12.91 -25.86
C MET A 255 44.68 14.24 -26.61
N GLU A 256 44.90 15.32 -25.86
CA GLU A 256 45.46 16.55 -26.42
C GLU A 256 46.89 16.25 -26.86
N GLY A 257 47.06 15.94 -28.14
CA GLY A 257 48.36 15.97 -28.79
C GLY A 257 48.85 17.42 -28.91
N PRO A 258 50.17 17.68 -28.83
CA PRO A 258 50.70 19.03 -28.92
C PRO A 258 50.46 19.61 -30.33
N LEU A 259 50.01 20.87 -30.38
CA LEU A 259 49.88 21.66 -31.60
C LEU A 259 51.25 21.81 -32.29
N PRO A 260 51.34 21.72 -33.62
CA PRO A 260 52.58 21.97 -34.32
C PRO A 260 52.95 23.45 -34.24
N GLU A 261 54.18 23.74 -33.83
CA GLU A 261 54.80 25.05 -33.95
C GLU A 261 54.85 25.47 -35.42
N ALA A 262 54.11 26.53 -35.76
CA ALA A 262 54.30 27.25 -37.01
C ALA A 262 55.45 28.24 -36.82
N GLY A 263 56.65 27.81 -37.20
CA GLY A 263 57.80 28.69 -37.40
C GLY A 263 57.78 29.32 -38.79
N ARG A 264 58.04 30.64 -38.78
CA ARG A 264 58.39 31.56 -39.90
C ARG A 264 57.25 32.16 -40.71
#